data_AF-A0A7C8R2J8-F1
#
_entry.id   AF-A0A7C8R2J8-F1
#
_cell.length_a   1.000
_cell.length_b   1.000
_cell.length_c   1.000
_cell.angle_alpha   90.00
_cell.angle_beta   90.00
_cell.angle_gamma   90.00
#
_symmetry.space_group_name_H-M   'P 1'
#
loop_
_entity.id
_entity.type
_entity.pdbx_description
1 polymer ?
#
loop_
_entity_poly.entity_id
_entity_poly.type
_entity_poly.pdbx_seq_one_letter_code
_entity_poly.pdbx_strand_id
1 'polypeptide(L)'
;MTSLVVPGQPLGPVSAYIPGPGVHVFNGQIIASLVGQVVTNPQTTTTTSTSTAVPPTISVQKPVLTTDEETNATLLPEVSSTVLCRITRINPRQATASIFIVNNHICGDEFQGVIRVQDFGGSKQLLFEYGE
;
A
#
# COMPACT_ATOMS: atom_id res chain seq x y z
N MET A 1 -13.49 -7.53 -18.15
CA MET A 1 -14.59 -7.89 -17.23
C MET A 1 -13.97 -8.10 -15.87
N THR A 2 -14.37 -7.33 -14.87
CA THR A 2 -13.93 -7.50 -13.48
C THR A 2 -14.68 -8.67 -12.88
N SER A 3 -14.01 -9.83 -12.78
CA SER A 3 -14.58 -11.02 -12.15
C SER A 3 -14.29 -10.96 -10.65
N LEU A 4 -15.34 -11.06 -9.84
CA LEU A 4 -15.21 -11.25 -8.38
C LEU A 4 -14.83 -12.69 -8.09
N VAL A 5 -13.85 -12.86 -7.20
CA VAL A 5 -13.26 -14.14 -6.87
C VAL A 5 -13.18 -14.32 -5.36
N VAL A 6 -13.33 -15.56 -4.93
CA VAL A 6 -13.25 -16.00 -3.54
C VAL A 6 -11.95 -16.77 -3.28
N PRO A 7 -11.45 -16.79 -2.03
CA PRO A 7 -10.32 -17.62 -1.64
C PRO A 7 -10.53 -19.08 -2.02
N GLY A 8 -9.51 -19.70 -2.61
CA GLY A 8 -9.55 -21.08 -3.10
C GLY A 8 -9.96 -21.23 -4.58
N GLN A 9 -10.39 -20.16 -5.24
CA GLN A 9 -10.76 -20.22 -6.65
C GLN A 9 -9.51 -20.29 -7.56
N PRO A 10 -9.44 -21.23 -8.52
CA PRO A 10 -8.35 -21.30 -9.49
C PRO A 10 -8.48 -20.22 -10.56
N LEU A 11 -7.37 -19.52 -10.83
CA LEU A 11 -7.29 -18.40 -11.79
C LEU A 11 -6.55 -18.78 -13.09
N GLY A 12 -5.67 -19.78 -13.05
CA GLY A 12 -4.95 -20.27 -14.22
C GLY A 12 -3.64 -20.99 -13.88
N PRO A 13 -2.95 -21.57 -14.88
CA PRO A 13 -1.66 -22.22 -14.66
C PRO A 13 -0.51 -21.20 -14.50
N VAL A 14 0.48 -21.53 -13.66
CA VAL A 14 1.67 -20.68 -13.42
C VAL A 14 2.58 -20.54 -14.66
N SER A 15 2.39 -21.38 -15.68
CA SER A 15 3.14 -21.30 -16.94
C SER A 15 2.71 -20.12 -17.83
N ALA A 16 1.48 -19.65 -17.68
CA ALA A 16 0.91 -18.58 -18.51
C ALA A 16 0.88 -17.22 -17.80
N TYR A 17 1.02 -17.20 -16.47
CA TYR A 17 0.78 -16.03 -15.65
C TYR A 17 1.76 -15.92 -14.49
N ILE A 18 2.11 -14.69 -14.12
CA ILE A 18 2.94 -14.40 -12.94
C ILE A 18 2.03 -14.18 -11.73
N PRO A 19 2.28 -14.84 -10.58
CA PRO A 19 1.50 -14.61 -9.37
C PRO A 19 1.82 -13.24 -8.76
N GLY A 20 0.81 -12.39 -8.62
CA GLY A 20 0.89 -11.09 -7.95
C GLY A 20 0.31 -11.10 -6.53
N PRO A 21 0.08 -9.93 -5.92
CA PRO A 21 -0.54 -9.82 -4.60
C PRO A 21 -1.94 -10.45 -4.55
N GLY A 22 -2.29 -11.08 -3.44
CA GLY A 22 -3.60 -11.68 -3.22
C GLY A 22 -3.84 -13.03 -3.90
N VAL A 23 -2.84 -13.58 -4.59
CA VAL A 23 -2.86 -14.95 -5.15
C VAL A 23 -1.66 -15.76 -4.64
N HIS A 24 -1.79 -17.08 -4.63
CA HIS A 24 -0.70 -17.99 -4.29
C HIS A 24 -0.66 -19.16 -5.29
N VAL A 25 0.51 -19.80 -5.42
CA VAL A 25 0.68 -20.96 -6.30
C VAL A 25 0.50 -22.24 -5.51
N PHE A 26 -0.41 -23.10 -5.94
CA PHE A 26 -0.65 -24.42 -5.37
C PHE A 26 -0.75 -25.44 -6.51
N ASN A 27 0.06 -26.51 -6.45
CA ASN A 27 0.10 -27.58 -7.45
C ASN A 27 0.26 -27.09 -8.91
N GLY A 28 1.04 -26.03 -9.14
CA GLY A 28 1.26 -25.46 -10.47
C GLY A 28 0.11 -24.59 -11.01
N GLN A 29 -0.91 -24.35 -10.18
CA GLN A 29 -2.03 -23.46 -10.47
C GLN A 29 -1.98 -22.23 -9.56
N ILE A 30 -2.37 -21.09 -10.10
CA ILE A 30 -2.56 -19.84 -9.37
C ILE A 30 -3.96 -19.87 -8.76
N ILE A 31 -4.03 -19.77 -7.45
CA ILE A 31 -5.26 -19.78 -6.66
C ILE A 31 -5.42 -18.44 -5.95
N ALA A 32 -6.63 -17.91 -5.91
CA ALA A 32 -6.93 -16.73 -5.12
C ALA A 32 -6.75 -17.01 -3.61
N SER A 33 -6.02 -16.13 -2.93
CA SER A 33 -5.86 -16.15 -1.47
C SER A 33 -6.83 -15.17 -0.79
N LEU A 34 -7.21 -14.11 -1.49
CA LEU A 34 -8.11 -13.06 -1.00
C LEU A 34 -9.46 -13.07 -1.74
N VAL A 35 -10.51 -12.56 -1.08
CA VAL A 35 -11.76 -12.21 -1.74
C VAL A 35 -11.54 -10.88 -2.47
N GLY A 36 -11.82 -10.82 -3.75
CA GLY A 36 -11.64 -9.56 -4.48
C GLY A 36 -11.91 -9.63 -5.97
N GLN A 37 -11.60 -8.54 -6.65
CA GLN A 37 -11.63 -8.47 -8.11
C GLN A 37 -10.29 -8.95 -8.66
N VAL A 38 -10.34 -9.74 -9.74
CA VAL A 38 -9.14 -10.16 -10.48
C VAL A 38 -8.69 -9.02 -11.37
N VAL A 39 -7.48 -8.55 -11.12
CA VAL A 39 -6.78 -7.56 -11.94
C VAL A 39 -5.63 -8.28 -12.65
N THR A 40 -5.73 -8.38 -13.97
CA THR A 40 -4.67 -8.90 -14.82
C THR A 40 -3.96 -7.72 -15.44
N ASN A 41 -2.75 -7.40 -14.96
CA ASN A 41 -1.95 -6.33 -15.53
C ASN A 41 -1.06 -6.90 -16.63
N PRO A 42 -1.28 -6.53 -17.92
CA PRO A 42 -0.36 -6.87 -18.98
C PRO A 42 0.92 -6.05 -18.80
N GLN A 43 2.06 -6.71 -18.62
CA GLN A 43 3.34 -6.03 -18.55
C GLN A 43 3.77 -5.62 -19.97
N THR A 44 3.36 -4.44 -20.43
CA THR A 44 3.90 -3.83 -21.66
C THR A 44 5.16 -3.05 -21.31
N THR A 45 6.33 -3.67 -21.44
CA THR A 45 7.59 -2.92 -21.38
C THR A 45 7.77 -2.14 -22.68
N THR A 46 7.41 -0.86 -22.69
CA THR A 46 7.87 0.11 -23.69
C THR A 46 9.31 0.51 -23.40
N THR A 47 10.26 -0.34 -23.80
CA THR A 47 11.65 0.06 -24.02
C THR A 47 12.18 -0.71 -25.22
N THR A 48 12.30 0.00 -26.34
CA THR A 48 13.29 -0.17 -27.42
C THR A 48 13.74 -1.61 -27.70
N SER A 49 13.17 -2.19 -28.77
CA SER A 49 13.87 -3.14 -29.65
C SER A 49 14.27 -4.50 -29.06
N THR A 50 13.32 -5.32 -28.60
CA THR A 50 13.34 -6.80 -28.70
C THR A 50 12.07 -7.38 -28.04
N SER A 51 11.13 -7.90 -28.83
CA SER A 51 9.86 -8.46 -28.32
C SER A 51 10.10 -9.81 -27.61
N THR A 52 10.30 -9.78 -26.30
CA THR A 52 10.10 -10.97 -25.45
C THR A 52 8.75 -10.81 -24.75
N ALA A 53 7.80 -11.67 -25.08
CA ALA A 53 6.46 -11.66 -24.50
C ALA A 53 6.54 -12.10 -23.02
N VAL A 54 6.56 -11.13 -22.12
CA VAL A 54 6.52 -11.39 -20.67
C VAL A 54 5.08 -11.77 -20.30
N PRO A 55 4.86 -12.89 -19.57
CA PRO A 55 3.52 -13.33 -19.19
C PRO A 55 2.83 -12.28 -18.27
N PRO A 56 1.52 -12.07 -18.42
CA PRO A 56 0.79 -11.08 -17.61
C PRO A 56 0.71 -11.49 -16.14
N THR A 57 0.70 -10.50 -15.25
CA THR A 57 0.62 -10.72 -13.80
C THR A 57 -0.83 -10.72 -13.34
N ILE A 58 -1.24 -11.77 -12.60
CA ILE A 58 -2.58 -11.89 -12.02
C ILE A 58 -2.51 -11.51 -10.55
N SER A 59 -3.31 -10.54 -10.13
CA SER A 59 -3.46 -10.12 -8.73
C SER A 59 -4.93 -10.08 -8.33
N VAL A 60 -5.22 -10.30 -7.05
CA VAL A 60 -6.58 -10.15 -6.50
C VAL A 60 -6.57 -8.99 -5.53
N GLN A 61 -7.37 -7.97 -5.82
CA GLN A 61 -7.49 -6.76 -5.00
C GLN A 61 -8.88 -6.69 -4.37
N LYS A 62 -8.96 -6.22 -3.13
CA LYS A 62 -10.25 -5.99 -2.46
C LYS A 62 -11.02 -4.90 -3.22
N PRO A 63 -12.32 -5.08 -3.52
CA PRO A 63 -13.11 -4.03 -4.14
C PRO A 63 -13.17 -2.83 -3.21
N VAL A 64 -12.50 -1.74 -3.59
CA VAL A 64 -12.61 -0.45 -2.93
C VAL A 64 -13.95 0.15 -3.36
N LEU A 65 -14.84 0.40 -2.40
CA LEU A 65 -16.21 0.92 -2.63
C LEU A 65 -16.23 2.46 -2.80
N THR A 66 -15.09 3.10 -2.98
CA THR A 66 -15.00 4.55 -3.18
C THR A 66 -14.29 4.82 -4.49
N THR A 67 -14.95 5.57 -5.37
CA THR A 67 -14.46 6.06 -6.67
C THR A 67 -13.22 6.96 -6.57
N ASP A 68 -12.74 7.20 -5.35
CA ASP A 68 -11.52 7.92 -5.06
C ASP A 68 -10.41 6.90 -4.78
N GLU A 69 -9.61 6.63 -5.81
CA GLU A 69 -8.39 5.79 -5.79
C GLU A 69 -7.32 6.26 -4.77
N GLU A 70 -7.61 7.32 -4.01
CA GLU A 70 -6.69 7.95 -3.06
C GLU A 70 -7.00 7.68 -1.58
N THR A 71 -8.19 7.17 -1.23
CA THR A 71 -8.59 7.12 0.20
C THR A 71 -8.27 5.80 0.91
N ASN A 72 -7.87 4.76 0.18
CA ASN A 72 -7.51 3.45 0.75
C ASN A 72 -6.36 2.77 0.01
N ALA A 73 -5.52 3.54 -0.67
CA ALA A 73 -4.22 3.01 -1.06
C ALA A 73 -3.43 2.73 0.24
N THR A 74 -2.80 1.56 0.33
CA THR A 74 -1.83 1.25 1.38
C THR A 74 -0.61 2.15 1.18
N LEU A 75 -0.76 3.43 1.53
CA LEU A 75 0.26 4.45 1.37
C LEU A 75 1.28 4.24 2.46
N LEU A 76 2.44 3.74 2.05
CA LEU A 76 3.58 3.61 2.92
C LEU A 76 4.27 4.97 3.01
N PRO A 77 4.51 5.51 4.22
CA PRO A 77 5.26 6.76 4.35
C PRO A 77 6.72 6.56 3.89
N GLU A 78 7.15 7.36 2.91
CA GLU A 78 8.53 7.38 2.43
C GLU A 78 9.40 8.38 3.21
N VAL A 79 10.72 8.23 3.14
CA VAL A 79 11.68 9.14 3.79
C VAL A 79 11.50 10.55 3.27
N SER A 80 11.26 11.51 4.18
CA SER A 80 10.96 12.92 3.90
C SER A 80 9.52 13.23 3.47
N SER A 81 8.59 12.29 3.59
CA SER A 81 7.16 12.59 3.45
C SER A 81 6.67 13.50 4.57
N THR A 82 5.79 14.44 4.24
CA THR A 82 5.13 15.27 5.25
C THR A 82 3.89 14.55 5.75
N VAL A 83 3.80 14.36 7.06
CA VAL A 83 2.74 13.57 7.67
C VAL A 83 1.97 14.39 8.70
N LEU A 84 0.65 14.20 8.76
CA LEU A 84 -0.16 14.71 9.86
C LEU A 84 -0.41 13.57 10.86
N CYS A 85 -0.07 13.85 12.11
CA CYS A 85 -0.16 12.88 13.18
C CYS A 85 -0.74 13.49 14.44
N ARG A 86 -1.37 12.65 15.26
CA ARG A 86 -1.85 12.97 16.60
C ARG A 86 -0.87 12.40 17.61
N ILE A 87 -0.43 13.21 18.57
CA ILE A 87 0.37 12.70 19.69
C ILE A 87 -0.50 11.84 20.60
N THR A 88 -0.09 10.60 20.84
CA THR A 88 -0.78 9.68 21.76
C THR A 88 -0.12 9.63 23.12
N ARG A 89 1.21 9.80 23.19
CA ARG A 89 1.95 9.79 24.44
C ARG A 89 3.19 10.66 24.37
N ILE A 90 3.46 11.41 25.43
CA ILE A 90 4.69 12.21 25.58
C ILE A 90 5.52 11.60 26.70
N ASN A 91 6.80 11.33 26.42
CA ASN A 91 7.80 10.99 27.43
C ASN A 91 8.96 12.00 27.34
N PRO A 92 9.75 12.21 28.41
CA PRO A 92 10.82 13.21 28.42
C PRO A 92 11.91 13.04 27.35
N ARG A 93 12.08 11.84 26.77
CA ARG A 93 13.06 11.56 25.70
C ARG A 93 12.43 11.35 24.32
N GLN A 94 11.12 11.08 24.26
CA GLN A 94 10.42 10.76 23.03
C GLN A 94 8.91 10.97 23.13
N ALA A 95 8.30 11.42 22.04
CA ALA A 95 6.85 11.42 21.86
C ALA A 95 6.45 10.31 20.89
N THR A 96 5.38 9.60 21.21
CA THR A 96 4.73 8.64 20.32
C THR A 96 3.55 9.32 19.65
N ALA A 97 3.45 9.16 18.34
CA ALA A 97 2.41 9.75 17.51
C ALA A 97 1.74 8.69 16.65
N SER A 98 0.49 8.97 16.29
CA SER A 98 -0.33 8.18 15.38
C SER A 98 -0.55 8.97 14.11
N ILE A 99 -0.04 8.47 12.99
CA ILE A 99 -0.08 9.12 11.69
C ILE A 99 -1.35 8.69 10.95
N PHE A 100 -2.08 9.67 10.42
CA PHE A 100 -3.33 9.44 9.68
C PHE A 100 -3.27 9.92 8.23
N ILE A 101 -2.37 10.87 7.92
CA ILE A 101 -2.29 11.48 6.59
C ILE A 101 -0.83 11.55 6.17
N VAL A 102 -0.55 11.13 4.93
CA VAL A 102 0.76 11.18 4.31
C VAL A 102 0.64 11.93 2.99
N ASN A 103 1.41 13.01 2.80
CA ASN A 103 1.44 13.82 1.57
C ASN A 103 0.03 14.17 1.04
N ASN A 104 -0.86 14.63 1.92
CA ASN A 104 -2.27 14.97 1.64
C ASN A 104 -3.25 13.80 1.39
N HIS A 105 -2.81 12.55 1.46
CA HIS A 105 -3.69 11.40 1.34
C HIS A 105 -3.98 10.77 2.71
N ILE A 106 -5.24 10.37 2.91
CA ILE A 106 -5.67 9.69 4.14
C ILE A 106 -5.19 8.25 4.07
N CYS A 107 -4.41 7.83 5.07
CA CYS A 107 -4.01 6.44 5.24
C CYS A 107 -5.18 5.65 5.82
N GLY A 108 -5.50 4.51 5.21
CA GLY A 108 -6.49 3.57 5.76
C GLY A 108 -6.01 2.89 7.04
N ASP A 109 -4.70 2.68 7.18
CA ASP A 109 -4.06 2.09 8.36
C ASP A 109 -3.33 3.17 9.18
N GLU A 110 -3.48 3.11 10.51
CA GLU A 110 -2.79 4.01 11.44
C GLU A 110 -1.32 3.59 11.58
N PHE A 111 -0.41 4.49 11.22
CA PHE A 111 1.03 4.24 11.41
C PHE A 111 1.53 4.85 12.72
N GLN A 112 2.33 4.09 13.47
CA GLN A 112 2.94 4.58 14.71
C GLN A 112 4.27 5.27 14.42
N GLY A 113 4.37 6.55 14.79
CA GLY A 113 5.58 7.36 14.74
C GLY A 113 6.21 7.57 16.12
N VAL A 114 7.53 7.73 16.14
CA VAL A 114 8.29 8.14 17.34
C VAL A 114 9.15 9.35 17.00
N ILE A 115 8.99 10.41 17.79
CA ILE A 115 9.75 11.66 17.65
C ILE A 115 10.67 11.77 18.87
N ARG A 116 11.99 11.82 18.67
CA ARG A 116 12.95 11.91 19.78
C ARG A 116 13.37 13.35 20.02
N VAL A 117 13.80 13.66 21.23
CA VAL A 117 14.26 15.02 21.61
C VAL A 117 15.45 15.50 20.77
N GLN A 118 16.33 14.60 20.35
CA GLN A 118 17.46 14.92 19.47
C GLN A 118 17.04 15.42 18.08
N ASP A 119 15.83 15.09 17.64
CA ASP A 119 15.32 15.49 16.33
C ASP A 119 14.77 16.94 16.36
N PHE A 120 14.73 17.59 17.53
CA PHE A 120 14.21 18.94 17.77
C PHE A 120 15.24 20.07 17.55
N GLY A 121 16.49 19.75 17.18
CA GLY A 121 17.60 20.70 17.14
C GLY A 121 17.87 21.39 15.79
N GLY A 122 17.07 21.13 14.76
CA GLY A 122 17.28 21.67 13.41
C GLY A 122 15.98 22.28 12.88
N SER A 123 16.11 23.42 12.21
CA SER A 123 15.04 24.22 11.57
C SER A 123 14.14 23.41 10.62
N LYS A 124 13.26 22.59 11.16
CA LYS A 124 12.16 21.91 10.47
C LYS A 124 10.93 22.05 11.37
N GLN A 125 9.99 22.85 10.88
CA GLN A 125 8.64 23.10 11.40
C GLN A 125 7.97 21.76 11.85
N LEU A 126 7.19 21.67 12.94
CA LEU A 126 6.17 22.60 13.42
C LEU A 126 6.04 22.72 14.95
N LEU A 127 5.55 23.91 15.31
CA LEU A 127 5.19 24.46 16.61
C LEU A 127 3.98 23.74 17.21
N PHE A 128 4.08 23.31 18.48
CA PHE A 128 2.92 22.92 19.28
C PHE A 128 2.35 24.16 19.93
N GLU A 129 1.23 24.69 19.43
CA GLU A 129 0.42 25.62 20.20
C GLU A 129 -0.49 24.80 21.14
N TYR A 130 -0.21 24.88 22.44
CA TYR A 130 -1.13 24.46 23.48
C TYR A 130 -2.09 25.62 23.73
N GLY A 131 -3.35 25.47 23.29
CA GLY A 131 -4.45 26.31 23.75
C GLY A 131 -4.92 25.83 25.12
N GLU A 132 -5.05 26.78 26.03
CA GLU A 132 -5.59 26.67 27.40
C GLU A 132 -7.01 26.06 27.44
#